data_AF-A0A965KYJ6-F1
#
_entry.id   AF-A0A965KYJ6-F1
#
_cell.length_a   1.000
_cell.length_b   1.000
_cell.length_c   1.000
_cell.angle_alpha   90.00
_cell.angle_beta   90.00
_cell.angle_gamma   90.00
#
_symmetry.space_group_name_H-M   'P 1'
#
loop_
_entity.id
_entity.type
_entity.pdbx_description
1 polymer ?
#
loop_
_entity_poly.entity_id
_entity_poly.type
_entity_poly.pdbx_seq_one_letter_code
_entity_poly.pdbx_strand_id
1 'polypeptide(L)'
;MVKERLMAHVEILTLSDHKSQPCTLVWLRRDLRLEDHAAIAAALQHTESLQLVFIFDRTILAALPGAGGSTLLEDRRVAFIHAAVTEIGQRLESAGSHLIIADGDPRQLIPELAEQLGAARICFAHDDEPEALQRDQIVRDRLQKKGVGVLSVKDQCIFERREVLTATSTPFSVFTPYKNAWLKRFTSQDAAARVTGAGPANHRSVGAGLARRLRPKATLPKALQTAGPTLNALGFSAGNLYELKIPLAETGAQILLNEFKPRIG
;
A
#
# COMPACT_ATOMS: atom_id res chain seq x y z
N MET A 1 -11.63 28.17 -68.58
CA MET A 1 -12.36 26.95 -68.17
C MET A 1 -11.66 26.38 -66.95
N VAL A 2 -12.16 26.68 -65.73
CA VAL A 2 -13.03 25.78 -64.90
C VAL A 2 -12.14 24.67 -64.29
N LYS A 3 -11.91 24.48 -62.97
CA LYS A 3 -12.57 24.76 -61.67
C LYS A 3 -11.46 24.66 -60.60
N GLU A 4 -11.29 25.55 -59.63
CA GLU A 4 -12.04 25.69 -58.36
C GLU A 4 -11.86 24.56 -57.33
N ARG A 5 -11.34 24.93 -56.14
CA ARG A 5 -11.59 24.40 -54.77
C ARG A 5 -11.16 22.94 -54.47
N LEU A 6 -10.48 22.62 -53.38
CA LEU A 6 -10.91 22.84 -51.99
C LEU A 6 -9.74 22.57 -51.02
N MET A 7 -9.64 23.37 -49.96
CA MET A 7 -8.87 23.05 -48.77
C MET A 7 -9.40 21.77 -48.11
N ALA A 8 -8.48 20.91 -47.67
CA ALA A 8 -8.68 20.05 -46.51
C ALA A 8 -7.38 20.19 -45.69
N HIS A 9 -7.32 21.15 -44.75
CA HIS A 9 -7.57 20.84 -43.35
C HIS A 9 -7.14 19.41 -43.01
N VAL A 10 -5.82 19.24 -42.82
CA VAL A 10 -5.35 18.23 -41.88
C VAL A 10 -5.81 18.73 -40.51
N GLU A 11 -7.06 18.44 -40.17
CA GLU A 11 -7.45 18.30 -38.78
C GLU A 11 -6.55 17.19 -38.22
N ILE A 12 -5.45 17.61 -37.60
CA ILE A 12 -4.87 16.85 -36.50
C ILE A 12 -6.01 16.81 -35.49
N LEU A 13 -6.83 15.76 -35.59
CA LEU A 13 -7.69 15.33 -34.50
C LEU A 13 -6.75 15.14 -33.32
N THR A 14 -6.67 16.18 -32.50
CA THR A 14 -6.26 16.10 -31.11
C THR A 14 -7.29 15.21 -30.43
N LEU A 15 -7.20 13.91 -30.66
CA LEU A 15 -7.55 12.95 -29.63
C LEU A 15 -6.63 13.32 -28.47
N SER A 16 -7.23 13.82 -27.42
CA SER A 16 -6.61 14.05 -26.12
C SER A 16 -6.15 12.71 -25.54
N ASP A 17 -5.16 12.08 -26.18
CA ASP A 17 -4.46 10.90 -25.70
C ASP A 17 -3.43 11.42 -24.69
N HIS A 18 -3.94 11.99 -23.58
CA HIS A 18 -3.18 12.02 -22.34
C HIS A 18 -3.09 10.58 -21.84
N LYS A 19 -2.35 9.71 -22.57
CA LYS A 19 -1.86 8.46 -22.01
C LYS A 19 -0.96 8.86 -20.87
N SER A 20 -1.57 8.89 -19.69
CA SER A 20 -0.87 8.91 -18.41
C SER A 20 0.30 7.96 -18.53
N GLN A 21 1.52 8.44 -18.25
CA GLN A 21 2.67 7.55 -18.24
C GLN A 21 2.37 6.34 -17.36
N PRO A 22 2.74 5.12 -17.80
CA PRO A 22 2.41 3.91 -17.06
C PRO A 22 2.98 4.00 -15.65
N CYS A 23 2.18 3.58 -14.67
CA CYS A 23 2.57 3.55 -13.27
C CYS A 23 2.53 2.12 -12.71
N THR A 24 3.23 1.91 -11.61
CA THR A 24 3.03 0.78 -10.70
C THR A 24 2.15 1.25 -9.56
N LEU A 25 1.00 0.60 -9.37
CA LEU A 25 0.14 0.85 -8.23
C LEU A 25 0.68 0.05 -7.03
N VAL A 26 1.07 0.70 -5.94
CA VAL A 26 1.50 0.02 -4.72
C VAL A 26 0.33 0.06 -3.74
N TRP A 27 -0.29 -1.10 -3.51
CA TRP A 27 -1.42 -1.23 -2.60
C TRP A 27 -0.92 -1.55 -1.19
N LEU A 28 -0.90 -0.51 -0.35
CA LEU A 28 -0.59 -0.61 1.07
C LEU A 28 -1.75 -1.31 1.79
N ARG A 29 -1.42 -2.24 2.68
CA ARG A 29 -2.42 -3.00 3.43
C ARG A 29 -2.09 -2.93 4.92
N ARG A 30 -1.53 -4.00 5.47
CA ARG A 30 -1.12 -4.08 6.90
C ARG A 30 0.26 -3.48 7.15
N ASP A 31 1.02 -3.34 6.08
CA ASP A 31 2.39 -2.84 5.97
C ASP A 31 2.44 -1.31 5.87
N LEU A 32 1.83 -0.61 6.84
CA LEU A 32 1.68 0.85 6.87
C LEU A 32 2.98 1.59 7.22
N ARG A 33 3.96 1.53 6.32
CA ARG A 33 5.28 2.17 6.41
C ARG A 33 5.81 2.54 5.03
N LEU A 34 6.84 3.38 4.94
CA LEU A 34 7.56 3.66 3.69
C LEU A 34 8.99 3.07 3.70
N GLU A 35 9.56 2.87 4.88
CA GLU A 35 10.85 2.19 5.07
C GLU A 35 10.70 0.67 5.06
N ASP A 36 11.73 -0.04 4.60
CA ASP A 36 11.80 -1.51 4.60
C ASP A 36 10.55 -2.18 3.99
N HIS A 37 9.88 -1.55 3.04
CA HIS A 37 8.61 -2.03 2.51
C HIS A 37 8.80 -2.87 1.24
N ALA A 38 8.44 -4.16 1.28
CA ALA A 38 8.69 -5.09 0.17
C ALA A 38 8.01 -4.70 -1.13
N ALA A 39 6.72 -4.34 -1.10
CA ALA A 39 6.00 -4.00 -2.33
C ALA A 39 6.58 -2.74 -3.01
N ILE A 40 7.01 -1.74 -2.23
CA ILE A 40 7.72 -0.56 -2.75
C ILE A 40 9.06 -0.97 -3.35
N ALA A 41 9.89 -1.73 -2.63
CA ALA A 41 11.19 -2.17 -3.12
C ALA A 41 11.09 -3.01 -4.41
N ALA A 42 10.06 -3.85 -4.52
CA ALA A 42 9.77 -4.63 -5.71
C ALA A 42 9.28 -3.75 -6.88
N ALA A 43 8.39 -2.78 -6.61
CA ALA A 43 7.95 -1.80 -7.62
C ALA A 43 9.12 -0.97 -8.18
N LEU A 44 10.12 -0.65 -7.34
CA LEU A 44 11.29 0.12 -7.74
C LEU A 44 12.22 -0.61 -8.72
N GLN A 45 12.12 -1.94 -8.84
CA GLN A 45 12.88 -2.74 -9.83
C GLN A 45 12.40 -2.51 -11.27
N HIS A 46 11.28 -1.83 -11.45
CA HIS A 46 10.76 -1.45 -12.75
C HIS A 46 10.97 0.05 -13.02
N THR A 47 10.65 0.54 -14.21
CA THR A 47 10.94 1.93 -14.64
C THR A 47 9.77 2.90 -14.43
N GLU A 48 8.57 2.39 -14.26
CA GLU A 48 7.33 3.13 -14.12
C GLU A 48 7.33 4.00 -12.85
N SER A 49 6.56 5.09 -12.89
CA SER A 49 6.26 5.87 -11.68
C SER A 49 5.47 5.04 -10.67
N LEU A 50 5.54 5.37 -9.39
CA LEU A 50 4.84 4.68 -8.32
C LEU A 50 3.66 5.53 -7.86
N GLN A 51 2.47 4.94 -7.81
CA GLN A 51 1.31 5.52 -7.16
C GLN A 51 0.94 4.64 -5.97
N LEU A 52 0.92 5.21 -4.76
CA LEU A 52 0.52 4.47 -3.56
C LEU A 52 -0.99 4.59 -3.36
N VAL A 53 -1.61 3.51 -2.91
CA VAL A 53 -3.03 3.44 -2.59
C VAL A 53 -3.25 2.68 -1.28
N PHE A 54 -4.20 3.17 -0.49
CA PHE A 54 -4.76 2.46 0.66
C PHE A 54 -6.29 2.41 0.53
N ILE A 55 -6.89 1.27 0.89
CA ILE A 55 -8.34 1.11 0.90
C ILE A 55 -8.77 0.69 2.30
N PHE A 56 -9.63 1.49 2.91
CA PHE A 56 -10.46 1.05 4.02
C PHE A 56 -11.47 0.03 3.48
N ASP A 57 -11.17 -1.24 3.70
CA ASP A 57 -11.95 -2.35 3.18
C ASP A 57 -13.29 -2.46 3.92
N ARG A 58 -14.38 -2.08 3.26
CA ARG A 58 -15.73 -2.13 3.85
C ARG A 58 -16.15 -3.53 4.27
N THR A 59 -15.62 -4.57 3.63
CA THR A 59 -15.95 -5.96 4.00
C THR A 59 -15.37 -6.30 5.37
N ILE A 60 -14.19 -5.76 5.69
CA ILE A 60 -13.55 -5.88 7.00
C ILE A 60 -14.26 -4.98 8.01
N LEU A 61 -14.47 -3.70 7.67
CA LEU A 61 -15.08 -2.73 8.59
C LEU A 61 -16.51 -3.12 9.00
N ALA A 62 -17.31 -3.64 8.06
CA ALA A 62 -18.66 -4.10 8.32
C ALA A 62 -18.73 -5.38 9.18
N ALA A 63 -17.64 -6.16 9.22
CA ALA A 63 -17.55 -7.36 10.05
C ALA A 63 -17.14 -7.06 11.50
N LEU A 64 -16.79 -5.81 11.83
CA LEU A 64 -16.41 -5.45 13.18
C LEU A 64 -17.62 -5.49 14.12
N PRO A 65 -17.47 -5.99 15.36
CA PRO A 65 -18.54 -5.95 16.36
C PRO A 65 -19.05 -4.52 16.57
N GLY A 66 -20.35 -4.30 16.38
CA GLY A 66 -20.98 -2.98 16.52
C GLY A 66 -20.99 -2.13 15.25
N ALA A 67 -20.43 -2.60 14.12
CA ALA A 67 -20.53 -1.91 12.85
C ALA A 67 -21.98 -1.83 12.34
N GLY A 68 -22.30 -0.78 11.57
CA GLY A 68 -23.64 -0.56 11.00
C GLY A 68 -24.68 0.02 11.97
N GLY A 69 -24.29 0.37 13.19
CA GLY A 69 -25.13 1.10 14.15
C GLY A 69 -25.33 2.57 13.77
N SER A 70 -26.27 3.23 14.46
CA SER A 70 -26.58 4.66 14.29
C SER A 70 -25.57 5.60 14.96
N THR A 71 -24.63 5.06 15.73
CA THR A 71 -23.60 5.79 16.48
C THR A 71 -22.22 5.45 15.95
N LEU A 72 -21.29 6.41 16.04
CA LEU A 72 -19.89 6.15 15.70
C LEU A 72 -19.32 5.05 16.59
N LEU A 73 -18.64 4.07 15.98
CA LEU A 73 -17.99 2.98 16.68
C LEU A 73 -16.61 3.40 17.18
N GLU A 74 -16.34 3.19 18.47
CA GLU A 74 -15.02 3.43 19.04
C GLU A 74 -14.12 2.21 18.83
N ASP A 75 -13.40 2.17 17.71
CA ASP A 75 -12.38 1.14 17.47
C ASP A 75 -11.00 1.78 17.36
N ARG A 76 -10.19 1.61 18.41
CA ARG A 76 -8.82 2.15 18.48
C ARG A 76 -7.93 1.63 17.36
N ARG A 77 -8.19 0.43 16.82
CA ARG A 77 -7.38 -0.13 15.72
C ARG A 77 -7.65 0.64 14.43
N VAL A 78 -8.92 0.93 14.14
CA VAL A 78 -9.30 1.72 12.95
C VAL A 78 -8.77 3.15 13.09
N ALA A 79 -8.89 3.75 14.27
CA ALA A 79 -8.33 5.07 14.55
C ALA A 79 -6.79 5.10 14.40
N PHE A 80 -6.10 4.05 14.86
CA PHE A 80 -4.65 3.92 14.70
C PHE A 80 -4.24 3.77 13.22
N ILE A 81 -4.95 2.93 12.46
CA ILE A 81 -4.74 2.77 11.01
C ILE A 81 -4.97 4.10 10.28
N HIS A 82 -6.04 4.82 10.63
CA HIS A 82 -6.34 6.12 10.06
C HIS A 82 -5.22 7.14 10.32
N ALA A 83 -4.70 7.19 11.54
CA ALA A 83 -3.54 8.02 11.87
C ALA A 83 -2.28 7.63 11.07
N ALA A 84 -2.00 6.32 10.92
CA ALA A 84 -0.85 5.83 10.17
C ALA A 84 -0.93 6.16 8.66
N VAL A 85 -2.09 5.95 8.04
CA VAL A 85 -2.35 6.28 6.64
C VAL A 85 -2.27 7.80 6.44
N THR A 86 -2.76 8.60 7.39
CA THR A 86 -2.65 10.06 7.36
C THR A 86 -1.19 10.53 7.40
N GLU A 87 -0.36 9.94 8.26
CA GLU A 87 1.08 10.26 8.33
C GLU A 87 1.79 9.94 7.01
N ILE A 88 1.54 8.77 6.43
CA ILE A 88 2.09 8.39 5.11
C ILE A 88 1.64 9.40 4.04
N GLY A 89 0.36 9.77 4.03
CA GLY A 89 -0.18 10.77 3.11
C GLY A 89 0.55 12.11 3.21
N GLN A 90 0.74 12.62 4.43
CA GLN A 90 1.46 13.88 4.67
C GLN A 90 2.91 13.82 4.20
N ARG A 91 3.61 12.70 4.42
CA ARG A 91 4.97 12.50 3.92
C ARG A 91 5.00 12.51 2.39
N LEU A 92 4.05 11.86 1.72
CA LEU A 92 3.97 11.86 0.24
C LEU A 92 3.64 13.24 -0.33
N GLU A 93 2.75 14.01 0.32
CA GLU A 93 2.42 15.38 -0.07
C GLU A 93 3.65 16.31 0.00
N SER A 94 4.50 16.14 1.01
CA SER A 94 5.75 16.92 1.11
C SER A 94 6.72 16.68 -0.07
N ALA A 95 6.56 15.57 -0.78
CA ALA A 95 7.31 15.22 -2.00
C ALA A 95 6.55 15.57 -3.29
N GLY A 96 5.42 16.29 -3.21
CA GLY A 96 4.58 16.64 -4.35
C GLY A 96 3.78 15.46 -4.92
N SER A 97 3.70 14.34 -4.19
CA SER A 97 2.88 13.17 -4.53
C SER A 97 1.64 13.11 -3.64
N HIS A 98 0.90 12.00 -3.70
CA HIS A 98 -0.35 11.83 -2.98
C HIS A 98 -0.60 10.36 -2.67
N LEU A 99 -1.12 10.06 -1.48
CA LEU A 99 -1.68 8.75 -1.17
C LEU A 99 -3.14 8.73 -1.60
N ILE A 100 -3.52 7.84 -2.51
CA ILE A 100 -4.93 7.63 -2.81
C ILE A 100 -5.52 6.83 -1.64
N ILE A 101 -6.44 7.44 -0.90
CA ILE A 101 -7.14 6.79 0.21
C ILE A 101 -8.61 6.66 -0.17
N ALA A 102 -9.10 5.43 -0.26
CA ALA A 102 -10.49 5.14 -0.58
C ALA A 102 -11.15 4.29 0.51
N ASP A 103 -12.48 4.27 0.50
CA ASP A 103 -13.30 3.40 1.33
C ASP A 103 -14.26 2.63 0.42
N GLY A 104 -14.22 1.29 0.49
CA GLY A 104 -15.01 0.43 -0.38
C GLY A 104 -14.50 -1.00 -0.43
N ASP A 105 -14.91 -1.73 -1.46
CA ASP A 105 -14.49 -3.10 -1.71
C ASP A 105 -13.21 -3.11 -2.58
N PRO A 106 -12.05 -3.58 -2.08
CA PRO A 106 -10.83 -3.64 -2.87
C PRO A 106 -10.96 -4.50 -4.13
N ARG A 107 -11.86 -5.49 -4.14
CA ARG A 107 -12.14 -6.33 -5.33
C ARG A 107 -12.62 -5.49 -6.50
N GLN A 108 -13.27 -4.36 -6.25
CA GLN A 108 -13.76 -3.41 -7.24
C GLN A 108 -12.78 -2.25 -7.45
N LEU A 109 -12.43 -1.57 -6.37
CA LEU A 109 -11.67 -0.32 -6.42
C LEU A 109 -10.25 -0.50 -6.95
N ILE A 110 -9.56 -1.60 -6.64
CA ILE A 110 -8.19 -1.81 -7.13
C ILE A 110 -8.16 -1.97 -8.67
N PRO A 111 -8.96 -2.86 -9.28
CA PRO A 111 -9.05 -2.94 -10.75
C PRO A 111 -9.53 -1.66 -11.45
N GLU A 112 -10.39 -0.87 -10.79
CA GLU A 112 -10.85 0.43 -11.31
C GLU A 112 -9.74 1.48 -11.28
N LEU A 113 -9.03 1.61 -10.16
CA LEU A 113 -7.89 2.52 -10.03
C LEU A 113 -6.76 2.15 -10.98
N ALA A 114 -6.45 0.86 -11.13
CA ALA A 114 -5.44 0.39 -12.07
C ALA A 114 -5.75 0.82 -13.51
N GLU A 115 -7.01 0.69 -13.94
CA GLU A 115 -7.45 1.15 -15.26
C GLU A 115 -7.42 2.68 -15.38
N GLN A 116 -8.01 3.39 -14.42
CA GLN A 116 -8.09 4.85 -14.42
C GLN A 116 -6.71 5.52 -14.45
N LEU A 117 -5.71 4.88 -13.84
CA LEU A 117 -4.35 5.42 -13.77
C LEU A 117 -3.42 4.92 -14.88
N GLY A 118 -3.87 3.97 -15.71
CA GLY A 118 -3.03 3.31 -16.71
C GLY A 118 -1.91 2.49 -16.06
N ALA A 119 -2.20 1.79 -14.98
CA ALA A 119 -1.20 1.01 -14.25
C ALA A 119 -0.73 -0.18 -15.09
N ALA A 120 0.59 -0.28 -15.29
CA ALA A 120 1.20 -1.45 -15.93
C ALA A 120 1.19 -2.67 -15.00
N ARG A 121 1.25 -2.42 -13.68
CA ARG A 121 1.19 -3.46 -12.65
C ARG A 121 0.70 -2.94 -11.31
N ILE A 122 0.34 -3.89 -10.46
CA ILE A 122 0.13 -3.67 -9.03
C ILE A 122 1.16 -4.46 -8.20
N CYS A 123 1.64 -3.86 -7.12
CA CYS A 123 2.47 -4.50 -6.11
C CYS A 123 1.79 -4.46 -4.73
N PHE A 124 1.75 -5.59 -4.02
CA PHE A 124 1.24 -5.65 -2.64
C PHE A 124 1.89 -6.80 -1.86
N ALA A 125 1.91 -6.72 -0.52
CA ALA A 125 2.44 -7.81 0.31
C ALA A 125 1.55 -9.08 0.25
N HIS A 126 1.98 -10.21 0.80
CA HIS A 126 1.08 -11.35 1.04
C HIS A 126 0.17 -11.11 2.24
N ASP A 127 -1.04 -11.66 2.22
CA ASP A 127 -1.94 -11.75 3.37
C ASP A 127 -2.57 -13.15 3.32
N ASP A 128 -2.15 -14.01 4.25
CA ASP A 128 -2.50 -15.43 4.24
C ASP A 128 -3.82 -15.73 5.00
N GLU A 129 -4.57 -14.69 5.41
CA GLU A 129 -5.94 -14.86 5.92
C GLU A 129 -6.89 -15.37 4.80
N PRO A 130 -7.80 -16.32 5.08
CA PRO A 130 -8.64 -16.94 4.05
C PRO A 130 -9.42 -15.94 3.18
N GLU A 131 -10.03 -14.92 3.79
CA GLU A 131 -10.78 -13.87 3.10
C GLU A 131 -9.85 -13.01 2.24
N ALA A 132 -8.64 -12.74 2.72
CA ALA A 132 -7.63 -11.97 1.98
C ALA A 132 -7.15 -12.73 0.75
N LEU A 133 -6.93 -14.06 0.85
CA LEU A 133 -6.57 -14.90 -0.29
C LEU A 133 -7.68 -14.89 -1.37
N GLN A 134 -8.94 -15.00 -0.96
CA GLN A 134 -10.08 -14.93 -1.88
C GLN A 134 -10.19 -13.56 -2.55
N ARG A 135 -10.08 -12.48 -1.77
CA ARG A 135 -10.07 -11.10 -2.27
C ARG A 135 -8.94 -10.91 -3.29
N ASP A 136 -7.73 -11.32 -2.95
CA ASP A 136 -6.54 -11.13 -3.79
C ASP A 136 -6.63 -11.96 -5.08
N GLN A 137 -7.23 -13.16 -5.04
CA GLN A 137 -7.50 -13.95 -6.25
C GLN A 137 -8.49 -13.24 -7.18
N ILE A 138 -9.60 -12.71 -6.65
CA ILE A 138 -10.58 -11.95 -7.43
C ILE A 138 -9.94 -10.72 -8.07
N VAL A 139 -9.11 -10.00 -7.32
CA VAL A 139 -8.35 -8.84 -7.84
C VAL A 139 -7.40 -9.28 -8.96
N ARG A 140 -6.63 -10.37 -8.77
CA ARG A 140 -5.74 -10.92 -9.81
C ARG A 140 -6.49 -11.25 -11.09
N ASP A 141 -7.60 -11.99 -10.99
CA ASP A 141 -8.37 -12.40 -12.16
C ASP A 141 -8.92 -11.21 -12.94
N ARG A 142 -9.36 -10.15 -12.24
CA ARG A 142 -9.85 -8.91 -12.85
C ARG A 142 -8.74 -8.13 -13.53
N LEU A 143 -7.56 -8.03 -12.91
CA LEU A 143 -6.41 -7.31 -13.47
C LEU A 143 -5.80 -8.04 -14.66
N GLN A 144 -5.72 -9.38 -14.61
CA GLN A 144 -5.22 -10.20 -15.72
C GLN A 144 -6.02 -9.98 -16.99
N LYS A 145 -7.37 -9.91 -16.89
CA LYS A 145 -8.26 -9.61 -18.03
C LYS A 145 -7.99 -8.24 -18.67
N LYS A 146 -7.41 -7.31 -17.91
CA LYS A 146 -7.02 -5.97 -18.37
C LYS A 146 -5.54 -5.87 -18.79
N GLY A 147 -4.80 -6.97 -18.77
CA GLY A 147 -3.37 -6.98 -19.08
C GLY A 147 -2.49 -6.30 -18.03
N VAL A 148 -3.00 -6.09 -16.81
CA VAL A 148 -2.23 -5.47 -15.71
C VAL A 148 -1.48 -6.54 -14.95
N GLY A 149 -0.15 -6.38 -14.82
CA GLY A 149 0.69 -7.31 -14.07
C GLY A 149 0.38 -7.31 -12.57
N VAL A 150 0.55 -8.45 -11.91
CA VAL A 150 0.39 -8.55 -10.45
C VAL A 150 1.66 -9.11 -9.83
N LEU A 151 2.24 -8.36 -8.90
CA LEU A 151 3.39 -8.78 -8.11
C LEU A 151 2.99 -8.79 -6.64
N SER A 152 3.02 -9.97 -6.02
CA SER A 152 2.82 -10.09 -4.57
C SER A 152 4.09 -10.58 -3.88
N VAL A 153 4.37 -10.06 -2.68
CA VAL A 153 5.67 -10.26 -2.01
C VAL A 153 5.55 -10.58 -0.53
N LYS A 154 6.48 -11.37 0.01
CA LYS A 154 6.65 -11.56 1.45
C LYS A 154 7.10 -10.26 2.12
N ASP A 155 6.40 -9.85 3.18
CA ASP A 155 6.74 -8.63 3.92
C ASP A 155 6.60 -8.76 5.45
N GLN A 156 5.51 -9.35 5.94
CA GLN A 156 5.17 -9.34 7.38
C GLN A 156 5.96 -10.32 8.25
N CYS A 157 6.65 -11.28 7.65
CA CYS A 157 7.43 -12.27 8.37
C CYS A 157 8.79 -12.50 7.70
N ILE A 158 9.76 -12.93 8.50
CA ILE A 158 11.10 -13.27 8.01
C ILE A 158 11.05 -14.54 7.14
N PHE A 159 10.31 -15.56 7.59
CA PHE A 159 10.05 -16.79 6.83
C PHE A 159 8.54 -17.03 6.74
N GLU A 160 8.02 -17.21 5.53
CA GLU A 160 6.61 -17.45 5.22
C GLU A 160 6.38 -18.90 4.79
N ARG A 161 5.15 -19.38 4.98
CA ARG A 161 4.61 -20.62 4.40
C ARG A 161 5.51 -21.85 4.63
N ARG A 162 6.34 -22.20 3.65
CA ARG A 162 7.11 -23.44 3.57
C ARG A 162 8.62 -23.21 3.65
N GLU A 163 9.06 -22.02 4.06
CA GLU A 163 10.48 -21.65 4.14
C GLU A 163 11.21 -22.31 5.32
N VAL A 164 10.48 -22.73 6.37
CA VAL A 164 11.02 -23.48 7.50
C VAL A 164 10.12 -24.69 7.76
N LEU A 165 10.61 -25.89 7.45
CA LEU A 165 9.89 -27.15 7.59
C LEU A 165 10.75 -28.21 8.28
N THR A 166 10.09 -29.27 8.74
CA THR A 166 10.76 -30.48 9.22
C THR A 166 11.55 -31.15 8.09
N ALA A 167 12.40 -32.11 8.44
CA ALA A 167 13.10 -32.94 7.45
C ALA A 167 12.13 -33.71 6.52
N THR A 168 10.90 -33.97 6.97
CA THR A 168 9.84 -34.60 6.19
C THR A 168 8.95 -33.60 5.43
N SER A 169 9.38 -32.34 5.29
CA SER A 169 8.65 -31.28 4.58
C SER A 169 7.25 -30.96 5.14
N THR A 170 7.07 -31.11 6.47
CA THR A 170 5.83 -30.76 7.17
C THR A 170 6.05 -29.56 8.12
N PRO A 171 5.00 -28.81 8.48
CA PRO A 171 5.10 -27.80 9.53
C PRO A 171 5.51 -28.41 10.88
N PHE A 172 6.22 -27.64 11.69
CA PHE A 172 6.53 -28.02 13.06
C PHE A 172 5.30 -27.86 13.96
N SER A 173 5.04 -28.83 14.84
CA SER A 173 4.00 -28.76 15.88
C SER A 173 4.53 -28.38 17.26
N VAL A 174 5.86 -28.38 17.45
CA VAL A 174 6.52 -28.06 18.73
C VAL A 174 7.45 -26.86 18.53
N PHE A 175 7.41 -25.90 19.45
CA PHE A 175 8.13 -24.63 19.34
C PHE A 175 9.66 -24.77 19.35
N THR A 176 10.21 -25.56 20.28
CA THR A 176 11.67 -25.71 20.41
C THR A 176 12.37 -26.19 19.13
N PRO A 177 11.93 -27.28 18.46
CA PRO A 177 12.53 -27.71 17.20
C PRO A 177 12.30 -26.69 16.07
N TYR A 178 11.15 -26.02 16.03
CA TYR A 178 10.92 -24.90 15.09
C TYR A 178 11.94 -23.78 15.29
N LYS A 179 12.11 -23.28 16.53
CA LYS A 179 13.07 -22.22 16.88
C LYS A 179 14.49 -22.59 16.45
N ASN A 180 14.92 -23.82 16.71
CA ASN A 180 16.26 -24.28 16.36
C ASN A 180 16.46 -24.32 14.84
N ALA A 181 15.47 -24.81 14.09
CA ALA A 181 15.50 -24.80 12.62
C ALA A 181 15.49 -23.37 12.05
N TRP A 182 14.65 -22.49 12.63
CA TRP A 182 14.56 -21.09 12.28
C TRP A 182 15.89 -20.36 12.47
N LEU A 183 16.51 -20.49 13.65
CA LEU A 183 17.80 -19.86 13.96
C LEU A 183 18.93 -20.39 13.08
N LYS A 184 18.90 -21.68 12.73
CA LYS A 184 19.87 -22.27 11.80
C LYS A 184 19.73 -21.73 10.37
N ARG A 185 18.51 -21.41 9.94
CA ARG A 185 18.20 -20.87 8.60
C ARG A 185 18.42 -19.37 8.50
N PHE A 186 18.31 -18.64 9.60
CA PHE A 186 18.43 -17.19 9.65
C PHE A 186 19.83 -16.69 9.31
N THR A 187 19.90 -15.74 8.40
CA THR A 187 21.13 -15.08 7.95
C THR A 187 21.00 -13.56 8.03
N SER A 188 22.12 -12.85 7.93
CA SER A 188 22.12 -11.38 7.85
C SER A 188 21.36 -10.84 6.64
N GLN A 189 21.25 -11.62 5.56
CA GLN A 189 20.46 -11.24 4.39
C GLN A 189 18.96 -11.23 4.70
N ASP A 190 18.48 -12.17 5.53
CA ASP A 190 17.08 -12.21 5.96
C ASP A 190 16.74 -11.04 6.90
N ALA A 191 17.75 -10.44 7.55
CA ALA A 191 17.63 -9.26 8.40
C ALA A 191 17.81 -7.92 7.64
N ALA A 192 18.24 -7.97 6.39
CA ALA A 192 18.57 -6.76 5.64
C ALA A 192 17.31 -5.97 5.29
N ALA A 193 17.30 -4.69 5.64
CA ALA A 193 16.22 -3.79 5.28
C ALA A 193 16.10 -3.67 3.76
N ARG A 194 14.87 -3.64 3.26
CA ARG A 194 14.57 -3.47 1.84
C ARG A 194 14.77 -2.01 1.45
N VAL A 195 15.49 -1.82 0.34
CA VAL A 195 15.84 -0.47 -0.14
C VAL A 195 14.64 0.17 -0.82
N THR A 196 13.97 1.08 -0.11
CA THR A 196 12.86 1.87 -0.65
C THR A 196 13.28 3.29 -1.05
N GLY A 197 14.38 3.79 -0.48
CA GLY A 197 14.79 5.19 -0.65
C GLY A 197 13.87 6.20 0.03
N ALA A 198 12.98 5.75 0.92
CA ALA A 198 12.04 6.59 1.65
C ALA A 198 12.71 7.47 2.72
N GLY A 199 13.92 7.12 3.14
CA GLY A 199 14.60 7.77 4.26
C GLY A 199 13.88 7.54 5.60
N PRO A 200 14.46 8.04 6.70
CA PRO A 200 13.98 7.77 8.05
C PRO A 200 12.52 8.17 8.27
N ALA A 201 11.78 7.37 9.03
CA ALA A 201 10.37 7.58 9.35
C ALA A 201 10.15 8.89 10.11
N ASN A 202 11.10 9.26 10.97
CA ASN A 202 11.07 10.51 11.74
C ASN A 202 11.34 11.77 10.88
N HIS A 203 11.63 11.64 9.58
CA HIS A 203 11.69 12.77 8.68
C HIS A 203 10.30 13.12 8.14
N ARG A 204 9.97 14.41 8.22
CA ARG A 204 8.72 14.96 7.66
C ARG A 204 8.61 14.79 6.14
N SER A 205 9.73 14.59 5.46
CA SER A 205 9.77 14.37 4.02
C SER A 205 10.25 12.99 3.62
N VAL A 206 9.74 12.52 2.48
CA VAL A 206 10.22 11.31 1.83
C VAL A 206 11.61 11.57 1.25
N GLY A 207 12.51 10.60 1.41
CA GLY A 207 13.85 10.63 0.85
C GLY A 207 13.86 10.74 -0.67
N ALA A 208 14.90 11.39 -1.21
CA ALA A 208 15.03 11.65 -2.65
C ALA A 208 15.03 10.39 -3.53
N GLY A 209 15.40 9.23 -2.97
CA GLY A 209 15.35 7.94 -3.65
C GLY A 209 13.93 7.58 -4.07
N LEU A 210 13.00 7.57 -3.10
CA LEU A 210 11.59 7.29 -3.36
C LEU A 210 10.90 8.47 -4.04
N ALA A 211 11.16 9.71 -3.61
CA ALA A 211 10.48 10.90 -4.11
C ALA A 211 10.54 11.05 -5.65
N ARG A 212 11.69 10.74 -6.27
CA ARG A 212 11.86 10.79 -7.73
C ARG A 212 11.03 9.75 -8.51
N ARG A 213 10.58 8.70 -7.82
CA ARG A 213 9.82 7.60 -8.40
C ARG A 213 8.32 7.77 -8.19
N LEU A 214 7.91 8.61 -7.23
CA LEU A 214 6.50 8.86 -6.97
C LEU A 214 5.84 9.64 -8.11
N ARG A 215 4.61 9.25 -8.44
CA ARG A 215 3.79 9.98 -9.40
C ARG A 215 3.42 11.35 -8.83
N PRO A 216 3.61 12.46 -9.56
CA PRO A 216 3.24 13.78 -9.06
C PRO A 216 1.73 13.90 -8.92
N LYS A 217 1.26 14.49 -7.81
CA LYS A 217 -0.17 14.71 -7.51
C LYS A 217 -0.89 15.46 -8.63
N ALA A 218 -0.22 16.45 -9.23
CA ALA A 218 -0.77 17.24 -10.33
C ALA A 218 -1.14 16.40 -11.58
N THR A 219 -0.58 15.20 -11.73
CA THR A 219 -0.88 14.27 -12.83
C THR A 219 -2.04 13.31 -12.53
N LEU A 220 -2.59 13.35 -11.32
CA LEU A 220 -3.73 12.52 -10.93
C LEU A 220 -5.04 13.20 -11.33
N PRO A 221 -6.08 12.44 -11.69
CA PRO A 221 -7.45 12.97 -11.79
C PRO A 221 -7.84 13.71 -10.50
N LYS A 222 -8.51 14.87 -10.62
CA LYS A 222 -8.89 15.69 -9.44
C LYS A 222 -9.67 14.91 -8.38
N ALA A 223 -10.52 13.97 -8.80
CA ALA A 223 -11.28 13.10 -7.90
C ALA A 223 -10.38 12.20 -7.00
N LEU A 224 -9.16 11.89 -7.47
CA LEU A 224 -8.18 11.08 -6.74
C LEU A 224 -7.16 11.91 -5.95
N GLN A 225 -7.32 13.23 -5.87
CA GLN A 225 -6.43 14.13 -5.11
C GLN A 225 -7.00 14.51 -3.72
N THR A 226 -8.02 13.79 -3.26
CA THR A 226 -8.74 14.09 -2.01
C THR A 226 -8.02 13.48 -0.80
N ALA A 227 -8.17 14.08 0.38
CA ALA A 227 -7.51 13.62 1.60
C ALA A 227 -8.00 12.25 2.14
N GLY A 228 -8.90 11.57 1.42
CA GLY A 228 -9.57 10.36 1.88
C GLY A 228 -10.74 10.61 2.84
N PRO A 229 -11.40 9.54 3.30
CA PRO A 229 -12.49 9.64 4.26
C PRO A 229 -11.98 10.03 5.65
N THR A 230 -12.76 10.85 6.35
CA THR A 230 -12.54 11.09 7.79
C THR A 230 -12.93 9.84 8.59
N LEU A 231 -12.42 9.71 9.81
CA LEU A 231 -12.79 8.59 10.70
C LEU A 231 -14.32 8.53 10.91
N ASN A 232 -14.97 9.69 11.08
CA ASN A 232 -16.42 9.79 11.19
C ASN A 232 -17.15 9.36 9.91
N ALA A 233 -16.60 9.68 8.72
CA ALA A 233 -17.17 9.23 7.44
C ALA A 233 -17.08 7.72 7.25
N LEU A 234 -16.10 7.07 7.89
CA LEU A 234 -16.00 5.61 7.98
C LEU A 234 -16.97 4.99 9.00
N GLY A 235 -17.66 5.82 9.81
CA GLY A 235 -18.53 5.37 10.89
C GLY A 235 -17.82 5.13 12.23
N PHE A 236 -16.60 5.64 12.40
CA PHE A 236 -15.79 5.44 13.60
C PHE A 236 -15.48 6.74 14.34
N SER A 237 -15.13 6.63 15.62
CA SER A 237 -14.55 7.70 16.42
C SER A 237 -13.18 7.27 16.96
N ALA A 238 -12.35 8.24 17.35
CA ALA A 238 -11.03 7.94 17.91
C ALA A 238 -11.09 7.34 19.32
N GLY A 239 -12.26 7.40 19.99
CA GLY A 239 -12.41 7.11 21.41
C GLY A 239 -11.32 7.83 22.22
N ASN A 240 -10.67 7.09 23.11
CA ASN A 240 -9.56 7.59 23.92
C ASN A 240 -8.16 7.28 23.35
N LEU A 241 -8.01 7.00 22.04
CA LEU A 241 -6.71 6.64 21.45
C LEU A 241 -5.61 7.66 21.80
N TYR A 242 -5.92 8.95 21.66
CA TYR A 242 -4.97 10.04 21.90
C TYR A 242 -4.68 10.27 23.40
N GLU A 243 -5.48 9.71 24.30
CA GLU A 243 -5.24 9.75 25.75
C GLU A 243 -4.23 8.69 26.20
N LEU A 244 -4.06 7.62 25.43
CA LEU A 244 -3.15 6.51 25.77
C LEU A 244 -1.67 6.90 25.72
N LYS A 245 -1.34 8.07 25.15
CA LYS A 245 0.05 8.57 24.97
C LYS A 245 0.99 7.56 24.28
N ILE A 246 0.44 6.69 23.43
CA ILE A 246 1.20 5.76 22.61
C ILE A 246 1.58 6.49 21.31
N PRO A 247 2.87 6.59 20.97
CA PRO A 247 3.28 7.11 19.66
C PRO A 247 2.65 6.30 18.52
N LEU A 248 2.06 6.98 17.54
CA LEU A 248 1.31 6.36 16.45
C LEU A 248 2.16 6.24 15.18
N ALA A 249 1.69 5.43 14.23
CA ALA A 249 2.25 5.33 12.88
C ALA A 249 3.73 4.87 12.82
N GLU A 250 4.35 5.01 11.66
CA GLU A 250 5.73 4.60 11.40
C GLU A 250 6.72 5.41 12.27
N THR A 251 6.47 6.71 12.42
CA THR A 251 7.26 7.59 13.29
C THR A 251 7.22 7.12 14.75
N GLY A 252 6.03 6.78 15.25
CA GLY A 252 5.85 6.26 16.60
C GLY A 252 6.55 4.92 16.82
N ALA A 253 6.46 4.01 15.85
CA ALA A 253 7.20 2.75 15.88
C ALA A 253 8.72 2.99 15.96
N GLN A 254 9.25 3.97 15.22
CA GLN A 254 10.67 4.31 15.23
C GLN A 254 11.13 4.90 16.57
N ILE A 255 10.28 5.73 17.22
CA ILE A 255 10.53 6.25 18.57
C ILE A 255 10.62 5.09 19.56
N LEU A 256 9.60 4.23 19.60
CA LEU A 256 9.54 3.09 20.53
C LEU A 256 10.72 2.12 20.31
N LEU A 257 11.10 1.87 19.05
CA LEU A 257 12.27 1.05 18.74
C LEU A 257 13.57 1.69 19.26
N ASN A 258 13.75 3.00 19.08
CA ASN A 258 14.95 3.69 19.55
C ASN A 258 15.02 3.77 21.08
N GLU A 259 13.89 3.90 21.77
CA GLU A 259 13.81 3.82 23.23
C GLU A 259 14.08 2.39 23.76
N PHE A 260 13.73 1.38 22.96
CA PHE A 260 13.93 -0.02 23.31
C PHE A 260 15.36 -0.50 23.06
N LYS A 261 16.02 -0.05 21.97
CA LYS A 261 17.37 -0.50 21.56
C LYS A 261 18.41 -0.51 22.69
N PRO A 262 18.54 0.54 23.54
CA PRO A 262 19.51 0.53 24.65
C PRO A 262 19.24 -0.53 25.74
N ARG A 263 18.07 -1.17 25.72
CA ARG A 263 17.66 -2.24 26.65
C ARG A 263 18.01 -3.62 26.12
N ILE A 264 18.37 -3.71 24.84
CA ILE A 264 18.94 -4.90 24.24
C ILE A 264 20.44 -4.84 24.57
N GLY A 265 20.87 -5.72 25.47
CA GLY A 265 22.20 -5.71 26.10
C GLY A 265 23.37 -5.44 25.17
#